data_AF-A0A0G1BGQ2-F1
#
_entry.id   AF-A0A0G1BGQ2-F1
#
_cell.length_a   1.000
_cell.length_b   1.000
_cell.length_c   1.000
_cell.angle_alpha   90.00
_cell.angle_beta   90.00
_cell.angle_gamma   90.00
#
_symmetry.space_group_name_H-M   'P 1'
#
loop_
_entity.id
_entity.type
_entity.pdbx_description
1 polymer ?
#
loop_
_entity_poly.entity_id
_entity_poly.type
_entity_poly.pdbx_seq_one_letter_code
_entity_poly.pdbx_strand_id
1 'polypeptide(L)'
;MLPADSGEESLGLVTIQWAARDPLRGYGLTADSSTYSLQANDYLSHHKLGTAYFSHLLTSYLDGENSARQVTVGLEAGQEGASFFGEFQKQVADLKKRQQENNLFFTSMSEYGNIFRKANPQFSEVTEIHASDYSDKTKEGWWFNFPAYRVYFELSEGKLAIRDLRLYRPFLFNDMVQADRQPVLKRIIPGCIDDLSENNAMRISDNIEKISLKKEAGNFILEPERKGRLKDKIIIRPDSISFNSREIFQTGSQSLPLAKGIFYDIYLDYQTGKKSDLKPSIVFSQLAAVKYLGLAVNSGRFIGFKSAYPYFGSVSFPFQVLSKFKGMSLNKFIDVFLTNLVNSNIHCKINSRL
;
A
#
# COMPACT_ATOMS: atom_id res chain seq x y z
N MET A 1 -3.94 2.33 2.37
CA MET A 1 -4.89 1.24 2.07
C MET A 1 -4.09 0.06 1.56
N LEU A 2 -4.50 -1.16 1.87
CA LEU A 2 -3.86 -2.39 1.42
C LEU A 2 -4.87 -3.15 0.55
N PRO A 3 -4.48 -3.65 -0.64
CA PRO A 3 -5.30 -4.62 -1.36
C PRO A 3 -5.42 -5.92 -0.56
N ALA A 4 -6.47 -6.69 -0.82
CA ALA A 4 -6.63 -8.02 -0.25
C ALA A 4 -5.75 -9.01 -1.03
N ASP A 5 -5.06 -9.91 -0.33
CA ASP A 5 -4.22 -10.93 -0.97
C ASP A 5 -5.07 -12.10 -1.53
N SER A 6 -6.29 -12.29 -1.01
CA SER A 6 -7.23 -13.32 -1.45
C SER A 6 -8.68 -12.89 -1.30
N GLY A 7 -9.60 -13.65 -1.90
CA GLY A 7 -11.04 -13.45 -1.74
C GLY A 7 -11.54 -13.61 -0.29
N GLU A 8 -10.87 -14.41 0.54
CA GLU A 8 -11.22 -14.61 1.96
C GLU A 8 -10.89 -13.38 2.81
N GLU A 9 -9.84 -12.64 2.45
CA GLU A 9 -9.43 -11.40 3.13
C GLU A 9 -10.13 -10.15 2.57
N SER A 10 -10.90 -10.31 1.49
CA SER A 10 -11.59 -9.22 0.82
C SER A 10 -12.76 -8.70 1.66
N LEU A 11 -12.83 -7.38 1.82
CA LEU A 11 -14.01 -6.70 2.38
C LEU A 11 -15.19 -6.64 1.38
N GLY A 12 -15.01 -7.10 0.14
CA GLY A 12 -16.01 -7.00 -0.93
C GLY A 12 -16.26 -5.57 -1.44
N LEU A 13 -15.45 -4.61 -0.98
CA LEU A 13 -15.53 -3.20 -1.35
C LEU A 13 -14.61 -2.89 -2.53
N VAL A 14 -15.07 -2.03 -3.44
CA VAL A 14 -14.26 -1.51 -4.54
C VAL A 14 -13.87 -0.08 -4.18
N THR A 15 -12.56 0.17 -4.08
CA THR A 15 -12.03 1.52 -3.86
C THR A 15 -11.74 2.18 -5.19
N ILE A 16 -12.31 3.37 -5.40
CA ILE A 16 -12.14 4.17 -6.63
C ILE A 16 -11.33 5.42 -6.29
N GLN A 17 -10.40 5.80 -7.17
CA GLN A 17 -9.62 7.01 -6.98
C GLN A 17 -10.42 8.27 -7.38
N TRP A 18 -10.45 9.25 -6.47
CA TRP A 18 -10.88 10.63 -6.72
C TRP A 18 -9.72 11.60 -6.44
N ALA A 19 -9.28 12.44 -7.37
CA ALA A 19 -9.28 12.25 -8.82
C ALA A 19 -7.98 11.58 -9.28
N ALA A 20 -7.97 11.04 -10.50
CA ALA A 20 -6.77 10.47 -11.09
C ALA A 20 -5.68 11.55 -11.25
N ARG A 21 -4.43 11.16 -11.00
CA ARG A 21 -3.26 12.06 -11.01
C ARG A 21 -2.35 11.76 -12.20
N ASP A 22 -1.53 12.73 -12.58
CA ASP A 22 -0.45 12.49 -13.53
C ASP A 22 0.51 11.42 -12.95
N PRO A 23 0.70 10.28 -13.63
CA PRO A 23 1.53 9.21 -13.08
C PRO A 23 3.02 9.59 -12.93
N LEU A 24 3.49 10.63 -13.63
CA LEU A 24 4.86 11.12 -13.54
C LEU A 24 4.94 12.36 -12.65
N ARG A 25 4.19 13.41 -12.97
CA ARG A 25 4.27 14.71 -12.27
C ARG A 25 3.54 14.71 -10.93
N GLY A 26 2.57 13.82 -10.78
CA GLY A 26 1.85 13.57 -9.53
C GLY A 26 2.70 12.83 -8.48
N TYR A 27 3.81 12.22 -8.88
CA TYR A 27 4.74 11.55 -7.98
C TYR A 27 5.68 12.57 -7.31
N GLY A 28 5.23 13.14 -6.17
CA GLY A 28 6.00 14.08 -5.38
C GLY A 28 5.55 14.17 -3.92
N LEU A 29 6.28 14.95 -3.12
CA LEU A 29 6.05 15.09 -1.66
C LEU A 29 5.15 16.27 -1.28
N THR A 30 4.84 17.16 -2.22
CA THR A 30 4.19 18.44 -1.93
C THR A 30 2.77 18.47 -2.47
N ALA A 31 1.99 19.44 -1.97
CA ALA A 31 0.67 19.74 -2.51
C ALA A 31 0.75 20.13 -4.00
N ASP A 32 1.81 20.82 -4.42
CA ASP A 32 2.00 21.22 -5.82
C ASP A 32 2.16 20.00 -6.77
N SER A 33 2.86 18.94 -6.34
CA SER A 33 2.87 17.70 -7.13
C SER A 33 1.49 17.06 -7.17
N SER A 34 0.75 17.13 -6.06
CA SER A 34 -0.59 16.52 -5.97
C SER A 34 -1.65 17.18 -6.87
N THR A 35 -1.42 18.42 -7.32
CA THR A 35 -2.31 19.17 -8.22
C THR A 35 -2.05 18.89 -9.70
N TYR A 36 -1.11 18.01 -10.04
CA TYR A 36 -1.11 17.39 -11.37
C TYR A 36 -2.19 16.31 -11.40
N SER A 37 -3.44 16.71 -11.62
CA SER A 37 -4.62 15.83 -11.58
C SER A 37 -5.62 16.11 -12.71
N LEU A 38 -6.67 15.29 -12.83
CA LEU A 38 -7.80 15.54 -13.73
C LEU A 38 -8.75 16.66 -13.25
N GLN A 39 -8.62 17.15 -12.02
CA GLN A 39 -9.51 18.20 -11.49
C GLN A 39 -9.20 19.54 -12.14
N ALA A 40 -10.23 20.20 -12.67
CA ALA A 40 -10.06 21.46 -13.40
C ALA A 40 -9.41 22.56 -12.55
N ASN A 41 -9.79 22.66 -11.27
CA ASN A 41 -9.21 23.63 -10.33
C ASN A 41 -7.70 23.43 -10.14
N ASP A 42 -7.25 22.18 -10.05
CA ASP A 42 -5.86 21.83 -9.81
C ASP A 42 -4.95 22.28 -10.96
N TYR A 43 -5.15 21.75 -12.17
CA TYR A 43 -4.22 21.98 -13.27
C TYR A 43 -4.33 23.39 -13.88
N LEU A 44 -5.49 24.04 -13.78
CA LEU A 44 -5.64 25.43 -14.23
C LEU A 44 -4.92 26.39 -13.28
N SER A 45 -5.19 26.29 -11.98
CA SER A 45 -4.74 27.28 -11.00
C SER A 45 -3.26 27.14 -10.68
N HIS A 46 -2.78 25.90 -10.55
CA HIS A 46 -1.41 25.62 -10.11
C HIS A 46 -0.42 25.55 -11.27
N HIS A 47 -0.87 25.07 -12.45
CA HIS A 47 0.04 24.72 -13.54
C HIS A 47 -0.23 25.47 -14.85
N LYS A 48 -1.31 26.27 -14.92
CA LYS A 48 -1.72 27.00 -16.14
C LYS A 48 -1.92 26.07 -17.35
N LEU A 49 -2.38 24.85 -17.09
CA LEU A 49 -2.69 23.84 -18.09
C LEU A 49 -4.16 23.94 -18.51
N GLY A 50 -4.59 23.18 -19.50
CA GLY A 50 -5.95 23.25 -20.04
C GLY A 50 -6.48 21.89 -20.50
N THR A 51 -7.56 21.89 -21.27
CA THR A 51 -8.25 20.66 -21.69
C THR A 51 -7.35 19.69 -22.45
N ALA A 52 -6.31 20.19 -23.14
CA ALA A 52 -5.32 19.34 -23.81
C ALA A 52 -4.53 18.47 -22.83
N TYR A 53 -4.20 19.00 -21.65
CA TYR A 53 -3.56 18.25 -20.57
C TYR A 53 -4.53 17.24 -19.95
N PHE A 54 -5.79 17.62 -19.73
CA PHE A 54 -6.83 16.69 -19.32
C PHE A 54 -6.95 15.50 -20.30
N SER A 55 -7.04 15.78 -21.61
CA SER A 55 -7.14 14.75 -22.65
C SER A 55 -5.91 13.85 -22.70
N HIS A 56 -4.73 14.43 -22.46
CA HIS A 56 -3.48 13.67 -22.34
C HIS A 56 -3.52 12.70 -21.14
N LEU A 57 -3.95 13.17 -19.96
CA LEU A 57 -4.07 12.31 -18.79
C LEU A 57 -5.10 11.19 -18.97
N LEU A 58 -6.20 11.43 -19.71
CA LEU A 58 -7.17 10.37 -20.00
C LEU A 58 -6.54 9.17 -20.71
N THR A 59 -5.57 9.40 -21.60
CA THR A 59 -4.89 8.32 -22.32
C THR A 59 -4.15 7.37 -21.36
N SER A 60 -3.52 7.89 -20.30
CA SER A 60 -2.82 7.05 -19.31
C SER A 60 -3.72 6.07 -18.57
N TYR A 61 -4.98 6.44 -18.34
CA TYR A 61 -5.92 5.63 -17.55
C TYR A 61 -6.90 4.82 -18.40
N LEU A 62 -7.19 5.25 -19.64
CA LEU A 62 -8.22 4.67 -20.49
C LEU A 62 -7.68 3.86 -21.69
N ASP A 63 -6.44 4.08 -22.12
CA ASP A 63 -5.91 3.46 -23.35
C ASP A 63 -5.09 2.18 -23.08
N GLY A 64 -4.95 1.76 -21.81
CA GLY A 64 -4.22 0.54 -21.41
C GLY A 64 -5.01 -0.78 -21.56
N GLU A 65 -4.43 -1.88 -21.06
CA GLU A 65 -4.99 -3.25 -21.13
C GLU A 65 -5.57 -3.76 -19.79
N ASN A 66 -5.89 -2.86 -18.85
CA ASN A 66 -6.54 -3.23 -17.60
C ASN A 66 -7.96 -3.76 -17.87
N SER A 67 -8.38 -4.72 -17.04
CA SER A 67 -9.68 -5.38 -17.23
C SER A 67 -10.86 -4.45 -16.95
N ALA A 68 -10.67 -3.50 -16.03
CA ALA A 68 -11.60 -2.43 -15.71
C ALA A 68 -10.85 -1.09 -15.72
N ARG A 69 -11.00 -0.32 -16.79
CA ARG A 69 -10.40 1.02 -16.95
C ARG A 69 -11.39 2.08 -16.55
N GLN A 70 -10.94 3.05 -15.77
CA GLN A 70 -11.83 4.05 -15.18
C GLN A 70 -11.08 5.33 -14.85
N VAL A 71 -11.79 6.44 -15.03
CA VAL A 71 -11.42 7.74 -14.47
C VAL A 71 -12.64 8.32 -13.79
N THR A 72 -12.44 9.02 -12.68
CA THR A 72 -13.48 9.84 -12.07
C THR A 72 -13.27 11.28 -12.44
N VAL A 73 -14.26 11.88 -13.09
CA VAL A 73 -14.24 13.29 -13.49
C VAL A 73 -15.42 13.97 -12.83
N GLY A 74 -15.15 15.06 -12.14
CA GLY A 74 -16.19 15.87 -11.54
C GLY A 74 -15.64 17.20 -11.06
N LEU A 75 -16.56 18.04 -10.64
CA LEU A 75 -16.30 19.40 -10.18
C LEU A 75 -16.81 19.54 -8.76
N GLU A 76 -15.95 20.01 -7.85
CA GLU A 76 -16.34 20.24 -6.47
C GLU A 76 -17.43 21.31 -6.41
N ALA A 77 -18.53 21.00 -5.71
CA ALA A 77 -19.67 21.90 -5.59
C ALA A 77 -19.33 23.03 -4.61
N GLY A 78 -19.32 24.27 -5.09
CA GLY A 78 -18.99 25.45 -4.30
C GLY A 78 -18.60 26.65 -5.15
N GLN A 79 -18.04 27.69 -4.52
CA GLN A 79 -17.56 28.89 -5.21
C GLN A 79 -16.45 28.59 -6.23
N GLU A 80 -15.64 27.56 -5.97
CA GLU A 80 -14.61 27.08 -6.90
C GLU A 80 -15.22 26.50 -8.18
N GLY A 81 -16.32 25.73 -8.08
CA GLY A 81 -16.99 25.16 -9.24
C GLY A 81 -17.48 26.19 -10.26
N ALA A 82 -17.95 27.36 -9.83
CA ALA A 82 -18.39 28.42 -10.74
C ALA A 82 -17.24 28.95 -11.62
N SER A 83 -16.05 29.13 -11.02
CA SER A 83 -14.85 29.65 -11.72
C SER A 83 -14.31 28.68 -12.78
N PHE A 84 -14.52 27.37 -12.59
CA PHE A 84 -14.00 26.33 -13.48
C PHE A 84 -15.08 25.68 -14.37
N PHE A 85 -16.33 26.16 -14.31
CA PHE A 85 -17.44 25.60 -15.07
C PHE A 85 -17.17 25.54 -16.58
N GLY A 86 -16.59 26.61 -17.14
CA GLY A 86 -16.24 26.65 -18.57
C GLY A 86 -15.20 25.61 -18.97
N GLU A 87 -14.27 25.26 -18.09
CA GLU A 87 -13.33 24.18 -18.35
C GLU A 87 -13.98 22.81 -18.19
N PHE A 88 -14.81 22.63 -17.17
CA PHE A 88 -15.58 21.40 -16.97
C PHE A 88 -16.47 21.08 -18.18
N GLN A 89 -17.10 22.09 -18.80
CA GLN A 89 -17.84 21.91 -20.06
C GLN A 89 -16.98 21.35 -21.19
N LYS A 90 -15.72 21.79 -21.31
CA LYS A 90 -14.78 21.26 -22.31
C LYS A 90 -14.34 19.83 -21.98
N GLN A 91 -14.11 19.52 -20.70
CA GLN A 91 -13.83 18.15 -20.26
C GLN A 91 -14.97 17.19 -20.63
N VAL A 92 -16.22 17.59 -20.35
CA VAL A 92 -17.41 16.81 -20.72
C VAL A 92 -17.54 16.65 -22.24
N ALA A 93 -17.24 17.70 -23.01
CA ALA A 93 -17.25 17.64 -24.47
C ALA A 93 -16.19 16.66 -25.01
N ASP A 94 -14.97 16.68 -24.46
CA ASP A 94 -13.90 15.74 -24.84
C ASP A 94 -14.27 14.29 -24.51
N LEU A 95 -14.82 14.04 -23.33
CA LEU A 95 -15.31 12.71 -22.94
C LEU A 95 -16.45 12.22 -23.85
N LYS A 96 -17.38 13.11 -24.23
CA LYS A 96 -18.48 12.78 -25.13
C LYS A 96 -17.98 12.41 -26.53
N LYS A 97 -16.95 13.10 -27.03
CA LYS A 97 -16.29 12.73 -28.28
C LYS A 97 -15.65 11.34 -28.18
N ARG A 98 -14.90 11.07 -27.11
CA ARG A 98 -14.29 9.74 -26.86
C ARG A 98 -15.31 8.62 -26.69
N GLN A 99 -16.48 8.89 -26.11
CA GLN A 99 -17.59 7.94 -26.07
C GLN A 99 -18.05 7.51 -27.46
N GLN A 100 -18.09 8.43 -28.43
CA GLN A 100 -18.50 8.14 -29.80
C GLN A 100 -17.43 7.33 -30.56
N GLU A 101 -16.15 7.50 -30.20
CA GLU A 101 -15.01 6.93 -30.92
C GLU A 101 -14.53 5.58 -30.35
N ASN A 102 -14.48 5.42 -29.02
CA ASN A 102 -13.68 4.39 -28.35
C ASN A 102 -14.43 3.53 -27.30
N ASN A 103 -15.77 3.39 -27.44
CA ASN A 103 -16.58 2.56 -26.54
C ASN A 103 -16.44 2.95 -25.04
N LEU A 104 -16.36 4.26 -24.77
CA LEU A 104 -16.36 4.81 -23.41
C LEU A 104 -17.78 4.89 -22.87
N PHE A 105 -17.99 4.44 -21.63
CA PHE A 105 -19.30 4.45 -20.97
C PHE A 105 -19.29 5.41 -19.79
N PHE A 106 -20.27 6.31 -19.74
CA PHE A 106 -20.59 7.04 -18.52
C PHE A 106 -21.37 6.12 -17.59
N THR A 107 -20.90 5.98 -16.36
CA THR A 107 -21.48 5.09 -15.37
C THR A 107 -21.41 5.72 -13.98
N SER A 108 -22.31 5.31 -13.09
CA SER A 108 -22.20 5.65 -11.67
C SER A 108 -21.08 4.84 -10.99
N MET A 109 -20.59 5.31 -9.84
CA MET A 109 -19.62 4.55 -9.04
C MET A 109 -20.14 3.16 -8.62
N SER A 110 -21.45 3.04 -8.37
CA SER A 110 -22.09 1.77 -7.99
C SER A 110 -22.07 0.76 -9.13
N GLU A 111 -22.45 1.19 -10.34
CA GLU A 111 -22.40 0.38 -11.55
C GLU A 111 -20.96 -0.01 -11.91
N TYR A 112 -20.00 0.92 -11.81
CA TYR A 112 -18.59 0.60 -11.98
C TYR A 112 -18.14 -0.48 -10.98
N GLY A 113 -18.55 -0.38 -9.71
CA GLY A 113 -18.26 -1.42 -8.72
C GLY A 113 -18.75 -2.80 -9.14
N ASN A 114 -19.92 -2.88 -9.80
CA ASN A 114 -20.42 -4.14 -10.36
C ASN A 114 -19.59 -4.61 -11.57
N ILE A 115 -19.25 -3.71 -12.49
CA ILE A 115 -18.40 -4.00 -13.66
C ILE A 115 -17.05 -4.54 -13.20
N PHE A 116 -16.41 -3.86 -12.25
CA PHE A 116 -15.12 -4.22 -11.68
C PHE A 116 -15.14 -5.61 -11.05
N ARG A 117 -16.11 -5.89 -10.17
CA ARG A 117 -16.24 -7.21 -9.52
C ARG A 117 -16.47 -8.34 -10.52
N LYS A 118 -17.23 -8.07 -11.60
CA LYS A 118 -17.46 -9.04 -12.67
C LYS A 118 -16.20 -9.32 -13.48
N ALA A 119 -15.39 -8.29 -13.74
CA ALA A 119 -14.12 -8.42 -14.44
C ALA A 119 -13.03 -9.09 -13.57
N ASN A 120 -13.10 -8.91 -12.24
CA ASN A 120 -12.10 -9.36 -11.26
C ASN A 120 -12.72 -10.22 -10.15
N PRO A 121 -13.23 -11.42 -10.44
CA PRO A 121 -13.97 -12.25 -9.48
C PRO A 121 -13.11 -12.74 -8.30
N GLN A 122 -11.78 -12.76 -8.45
CA GLN A 122 -10.83 -13.16 -7.40
C GLN A 122 -10.34 -11.99 -6.55
N PHE A 123 -10.87 -10.76 -6.77
CA PHE A 123 -10.47 -9.53 -6.08
C PHE A 123 -8.96 -9.19 -6.16
N SER A 124 -8.27 -9.78 -7.13
CA SER A 124 -6.82 -9.67 -7.32
C SER A 124 -6.49 -9.01 -8.67
N GLU A 125 -7.06 -7.83 -8.96
CA GLU A 125 -6.70 -7.15 -10.20
C GLU A 125 -5.23 -6.75 -10.16
N VAL A 126 -4.55 -7.01 -11.26
CA VAL A 126 -3.23 -6.48 -11.55
C VAL A 126 -3.41 -5.32 -12.53
N THR A 127 -3.04 -4.12 -12.11
CA THR A 127 -3.18 -2.91 -12.93
C THR A 127 -1.84 -2.37 -13.38
N GLU A 128 -1.85 -1.83 -14.59
CA GLU A 128 -0.74 -1.11 -15.20
C GLU A 128 -1.20 0.28 -15.61
N ILE A 129 -0.39 1.30 -15.33
CA ILE A 129 -0.63 2.68 -15.76
C ILE A 129 0.66 3.19 -16.41
N HIS A 130 0.58 3.44 -17.72
CA HIS A 130 1.64 4.05 -18.52
C HIS A 130 1.33 5.52 -18.78
N ALA A 131 2.35 6.35 -18.70
CA ALA A 131 2.27 7.74 -19.13
C ALA A 131 3.58 8.20 -19.78
N SER A 132 3.46 9.01 -20.81
CA SER A 132 4.55 9.88 -21.29
C SER A 132 4.38 11.26 -20.66
N ASP A 133 5.46 11.99 -20.37
CA ASP A 133 5.32 13.34 -19.84
C ASP A 133 4.67 14.30 -20.85
N TYR A 134 3.81 15.19 -20.36
CA TYR A 134 3.05 16.12 -21.19
C TYR A 134 3.94 17.09 -22.00
N SER A 135 5.10 17.48 -21.46
CA SER A 135 6.01 18.45 -22.08
C SER A 135 7.29 17.81 -22.63
N ASP A 136 7.73 16.69 -22.07
CA ASP A 136 8.92 15.96 -22.50
C ASP A 136 8.58 14.52 -22.89
N LYS A 137 8.37 14.30 -24.19
CA LYS A 137 8.05 12.96 -24.72
C LYS A 137 9.16 11.93 -24.57
N THR A 138 10.37 12.34 -24.15
CA THR A 138 11.46 11.40 -23.85
C THR A 138 11.37 10.83 -22.43
N LYS A 139 10.49 11.40 -21.61
CA LYS A 139 10.20 10.94 -20.26
C LYS A 139 8.94 10.08 -20.25
N GLU A 140 9.05 8.89 -19.68
CA GLU A 140 7.95 7.94 -19.56
C GLU A 140 7.95 7.27 -18.19
N GLY A 141 6.79 6.80 -17.74
CA GLY A 141 6.60 6.16 -16.45
C GLY A 141 5.61 5.00 -16.53
N TRP A 142 5.91 3.94 -15.78
CA TRP A 142 5.06 2.74 -15.68
C TRP A 142 4.84 2.39 -14.21
N TRP A 143 3.58 2.44 -13.79
CA TRP A 143 3.13 1.93 -12.51
C TRP A 143 2.55 0.55 -12.69
N PHE A 144 3.04 -0.41 -11.91
CA PHE A 144 2.44 -1.73 -11.80
C PHE A 144 1.95 -1.92 -10.37
N ASN A 145 0.69 -2.28 -10.22
CA ASN A 145 0.09 -2.59 -8.92
C ASN A 145 -0.39 -4.04 -8.93
N PHE A 146 0.20 -4.83 -8.04
CA PHE A 146 -0.21 -6.19 -7.72
C PHE A 146 -0.80 -6.23 -6.31
N PRO A 147 -1.56 -7.27 -5.95
CA PRO A 147 -2.01 -7.46 -4.57
C PRO A 147 -0.87 -7.45 -3.55
N ALA A 148 0.31 -8.02 -3.89
CA ALA A 148 1.41 -8.11 -2.94
C ALA A 148 2.33 -6.87 -2.90
N TYR A 149 2.40 -6.08 -3.98
CA TYR A 149 3.28 -4.92 -4.05
C TYR A 149 2.91 -3.96 -5.19
N ARG A 150 3.46 -2.75 -5.15
CA ARG A 150 3.54 -1.85 -6.30
C ARG A 150 4.96 -1.49 -6.64
N VAL A 151 5.18 -1.15 -7.90
CA VAL A 151 6.46 -0.66 -8.41
C VAL A 151 6.26 0.43 -9.46
N TYR A 152 7.11 1.45 -9.41
CA TYR A 152 7.18 2.53 -10.37
C TYR A 152 8.52 2.54 -11.08
N PHE A 153 8.47 2.38 -12.41
CA PHE A 153 9.61 2.56 -13.30
C PHE A 153 9.50 3.93 -13.98
N GLU A 154 10.61 4.65 -14.04
CA GLU A 154 10.71 5.91 -14.78
C GLU A 154 11.87 5.85 -15.76
N LEU A 155 11.60 6.23 -17.01
CA LEU A 155 12.61 6.54 -18.02
C LEU A 155 12.74 8.06 -18.08
N SER A 156 13.94 8.57 -17.84
CA SER A 156 14.27 9.99 -17.96
C SER A 156 15.70 10.15 -18.45
N GLU A 157 15.94 11.01 -19.44
CA GLU A 157 17.27 11.24 -20.04
C GLU A 157 17.95 9.93 -20.53
N GLY A 158 17.16 8.98 -21.06
CA GLY A 158 17.68 7.67 -21.49
C GLY A 158 18.11 6.74 -20.35
N LYS A 159 17.80 7.07 -19.10
CA LYS A 159 18.09 6.26 -17.90
C LYS A 159 16.80 5.68 -17.36
N LEU A 160 16.76 4.36 -17.17
CA LEU A 160 15.64 3.65 -16.59
C LEU A 160 15.94 3.30 -15.14
N ALA A 161 15.05 3.68 -14.22
CA ALA A 161 15.19 3.41 -12.79
C ALA A 161 13.87 2.97 -12.16
N ILE A 162 13.96 2.19 -11.08
CA ILE A 162 12.86 1.98 -10.13
C ILE A 162 12.91 3.12 -9.12
N ARG A 163 11.82 3.90 -9.03
CA ARG A 163 11.72 5.06 -8.13
C ARG A 163 10.76 4.85 -6.95
N ASP A 164 9.86 3.88 -7.03
CA ASP A 164 9.00 3.42 -5.93
C ASP A 164 8.91 1.89 -6.00
N LEU A 165 9.10 1.21 -4.86
CA LEU A 165 8.83 -0.21 -4.69
C LEU A 165 8.30 -0.43 -3.28
N ARG A 166 7.03 -0.79 -3.14
CA ARG A 166 6.39 -0.97 -1.82
C ARG A 166 5.63 -2.27 -1.75
N LEU A 167 5.82 -3.01 -0.66
CA LEU A 167 5.04 -4.20 -0.39
C LEU A 167 3.77 -3.83 0.36
N TYR A 168 2.68 -4.46 -0.06
CA TYR A 168 1.47 -4.51 0.72
C TYR A 168 1.61 -5.71 1.66
N ARG A 169 2.02 -5.44 2.90
CA ARG A 169 2.00 -6.43 3.98
C ARG A 169 1.06 -5.93 5.06
N PRO A 170 0.48 -6.83 5.88
CA PRO A 170 -0.26 -6.41 7.07
C PRO A 170 0.66 -5.56 7.94
N PHE A 171 0.44 -4.26 7.90
CA PHE A 171 1.09 -3.27 8.72
C PHE A 171 0.04 -2.80 9.72
N LEU A 172 0.28 -3.11 11.00
CA LEU A 172 -0.60 -2.63 12.05
C LEU A 172 -0.22 -1.20 12.40
N PHE A 173 -0.91 -0.25 11.79
CA PHE A 173 -0.80 1.12 12.21
C PHE A 173 -1.23 1.25 13.68
N ASN A 174 -0.48 2.04 14.46
CA ASN A 174 -0.84 2.38 15.84
C ASN A 174 -2.24 3.01 15.95
N ASP A 175 -2.76 3.57 14.85
CA ASP A 175 -4.07 4.23 14.83
C ASP A 175 -5.28 3.29 14.83
N MET A 176 -5.09 1.99 14.56
CA MET A 176 -6.15 1.00 14.75
C MET A 176 -6.51 0.80 16.22
N VAL A 177 -5.67 1.30 17.14
CA VAL A 177 -5.74 0.98 18.57
C VAL A 177 -5.53 2.19 19.47
N GLN A 178 -4.90 3.24 18.97
CA GLN A 178 -4.72 4.50 19.68
C GLN A 178 -5.19 5.65 18.80
N ALA A 179 -5.84 6.64 19.38
CA ALA A 179 -6.19 7.85 18.64
C ALA A 179 -4.91 8.52 18.11
N ASP A 180 -4.87 8.84 16.82
CA ASP A 180 -3.80 9.66 16.28
C ASP A 180 -3.86 11.06 16.88
N ARG A 181 -2.77 11.48 17.51
CA ARG A 181 -2.63 12.83 18.09
C ARG A 181 -1.78 13.75 17.22
N GLN A 182 -1.31 13.28 16.06
CA GLN A 182 -0.57 14.11 15.14
C GLN A 182 -1.50 15.18 14.54
N PRO A 183 -1.07 16.44 14.48
CA PRO A 183 -1.87 17.52 13.90
C PRO A 183 -2.05 17.37 12.38
N VAL A 184 -1.22 16.54 11.74
CA VAL A 184 -1.29 16.22 10.32
C VAL A 184 -1.41 14.72 10.17
N LEU A 185 -2.54 14.28 9.60
CA LEU A 185 -2.76 12.87 9.31
C LEU A 185 -1.89 12.46 8.12
N LYS A 186 -0.73 11.86 8.42
CA LYS A 186 0.18 11.28 7.42
C LYS A 186 0.42 9.81 7.74
N ARG A 187 0.02 8.94 6.81
CA ARG A 187 0.31 7.50 6.85
C ARG A 187 0.98 7.10 5.56
N ILE A 188 2.23 6.69 5.66
CA ILE A 188 3.01 6.19 4.54
C ILE A 188 3.28 4.71 4.83
N ILE A 189 2.90 3.85 3.89
CA ILE A 189 3.39 2.46 3.88
C ILE A 189 4.88 2.56 3.54
N PRO A 190 5.81 2.14 4.41
CA PRO A 190 7.23 2.25 4.10
C PRO A 190 7.57 1.51 2.80
N GLY A 191 8.47 2.07 2.00
CA GLY A 191 8.93 1.45 0.75
C GLY A 191 10.24 0.68 0.93
N CYS A 192 10.49 -0.27 0.04
CA CYS A 192 11.85 -0.77 -0.19
C CYS A 192 12.68 0.24 -0.98
N ILE A 193 12.01 0.92 -1.91
CA ILE A 193 12.51 2.07 -2.67
C ILE A 193 11.43 3.13 -2.53
N ASP A 194 11.82 4.31 -2.06
CA ASP A 194 10.99 5.52 -1.93
C ASP A 194 11.92 6.68 -2.29
N ASP A 195 12.13 6.89 -3.58
CA ASP A 195 13.09 7.88 -4.07
C ASP A 195 12.76 9.29 -3.55
N LEU A 196 11.48 9.61 -3.38
CA LEU A 196 11.05 10.89 -2.88
C LEU A 196 11.49 11.14 -1.44
N SER A 197 11.31 10.16 -0.56
CA SER A 197 11.57 10.33 0.87
C SER A 197 13.00 9.95 1.28
N GLU A 198 13.60 8.99 0.56
CA GLU A 198 14.86 8.33 0.94
C GLU A 198 15.97 8.50 -0.10
N ASN A 199 15.66 9.05 -1.29
CA ASN A 199 16.62 9.24 -2.39
C ASN A 199 17.40 7.95 -2.73
N ASN A 200 16.68 6.83 -2.75
CA ASN A 200 17.22 5.49 -2.93
C ASN A 200 16.76 4.81 -4.23
N ALA A 201 16.45 5.59 -5.28
CA ALA A 201 16.12 5.03 -6.59
C ALA A 201 17.17 4.01 -7.06
N MET A 202 16.69 2.90 -7.63
CA MET A 202 17.53 1.85 -8.18
C MET A 202 17.63 2.01 -9.70
N ARG A 203 18.82 2.39 -10.18
CA ARG A 203 19.11 2.47 -11.60
C ARG A 203 19.20 1.07 -12.20
N ILE A 204 18.41 0.81 -13.26
CA ILE A 204 18.36 -0.48 -13.95
C ILE A 204 19.21 -0.47 -15.20
N SER A 205 19.10 0.59 -15.99
CA SER A 205 19.66 0.62 -17.34
C SER A 205 19.84 2.04 -17.87
N ASP A 206 20.66 2.17 -18.91
CA ASP A 206 21.13 3.42 -19.51
C ASP A 206 21.15 3.38 -21.02
N ASN A 207 21.11 4.57 -21.63
CA ASN A 207 21.12 4.78 -23.08
C ASN A 207 19.93 4.07 -23.75
N ILE A 208 18.77 4.13 -23.10
CA ILE A 208 17.51 3.59 -23.61
C ILE A 208 16.91 4.59 -24.60
N GLU A 209 16.59 4.13 -25.80
CA GLU A 209 15.91 4.93 -26.83
C GLU A 209 14.39 4.79 -26.74
N LYS A 210 13.94 3.57 -26.40
CA LYS A 210 12.52 3.22 -26.35
C LYS A 210 12.30 2.06 -25.37
N ILE A 211 11.11 1.97 -24.80
CA ILE A 211 10.67 0.79 -24.05
C ILE A 211 9.40 0.26 -24.71
N SER A 212 9.31 -1.06 -24.84
CA SER A 212 8.05 -1.72 -25.19
C SER A 212 7.52 -2.52 -24.00
N LEU A 213 6.21 -2.47 -23.80
CA LEU A 213 5.51 -3.22 -22.76
C LEU A 213 4.74 -4.37 -23.41
N LYS A 214 4.84 -5.56 -22.82
CA LYS A 214 4.03 -6.74 -23.17
C LYS A 214 3.40 -7.32 -21.93
N LYS A 215 2.15 -7.77 -22.05
CA LYS A 215 1.44 -8.51 -21.01
C LYS A 215 1.37 -9.98 -21.39
N GLU A 216 1.93 -10.86 -20.56
CA GLU A 216 1.99 -12.31 -20.81
C GLU A 216 1.60 -13.08 -19.56
N ALA A 217 0.45 -13.79 -19.62
CA ALA A 217 -0.02 -14.70 -18.56
C ALA A 217 -0.02 -14.07 -17.13
N GLY A 218 -0.48 -12.82 -17.02
CA GLY A 218 -0.54 -12.09 -15.73
C GLY A 218 0.78 -11.44 -15.30
N ASN A 219 1.83 -11.53 -16.12
CA ASN A 219 3.10 -10.84 -15.95
C ASN A 219 3.19 -9.66 -16.92
N PHE A 220 4.06 -8.71 -16.60
CA PHE A 220 4.47 -7.65 -17.52
C PHE A 220 5.94 -7.80 -17.88
N ILE A 221 6.25 -7.51 -19.13
CA ILE A 221 7.60 -7.52 -19.66
C ILE A 221 7.88 -6.15 -20.24
N LEU A 222 8.78 -5.40 -19.62
CA LEU A 222 9.38 -4.23 -20.22
C LEU A 222 10.62 -4.68 -21.00
N GLU A 223 10.68 -4.34 -22.28
CA GLU A 223 11.82 -4.59 -23.15
C GLU A 223 12.45 -3.24 -23.55
N PRO A 224 13.48 -2.77 -22.82
CA PRO A 224 14.23 -1.57 -23.19
C PRO A 224 15.07 -1.80 -24.45
N GLU A 225 14.92 -0.91 -25.42
CA GLU A 225 15.65 -0.92 -26.69
C GLU A 225 16.83 0.05 -26.65
N ARG A 226 17.98 -0.46 -27.08
CA ARG A 226 19.28 0.23 -27.09
C ARG A 226 19.92 0.02 -28.46
N LYS A 227 20.55 1.06 -29.00
CA LYS A 227 21.21 0.96 -30.31
C LYS A 227 22.33 -0.09 -30.29
N GLY A 228 22.18 -1.13 -31.12
CA GLY A 228 23.22 -2.14 -31.36
C GLY A 228 23.47 -3.14 -30.22
N ARG A 229 22.53 -3.34 -29.28
CA ARG A 229 22.64 -4.35 -28.21
C ARG A 229 21.48 -5.33 -28.21
N LEU A 230 21.68 -6.50 -27.60
CA LEU A 230 20.61 -7.46 -27.30
C LEU A 230 19.53 -6.79 -26.45
N LYS A 231 18.27 -7.20 -26.66
CA LYS A 231 17.13 -6.71 -25.90
C LYS A 231 17.22 -7.19 -24.46
N ASP A 232 17.39 -6.26 -23.54
CA ASP A 232 17.18 -6.53 -22.12
C ASP A 232 15.71 -6.77 -21.85
N LYS A 233 15.41 -7.54 -20.80
CA LYS A 233 14.05 -7.83 -20.38
C LYS A 233 13.90 -7.60 -18.89
N ILE A 234 12.98 -6.75 -18.48
CA ILE A 234 12.52 -6.66 -17.09
C ILE A 234 11.20 -7.41 -17.03
N ILE A 235 11.17 -8.50 -16.27
CA ILE A 235 9.95 -9.28 -16.07
C ILE A 235 9.42 -8.96 -14.68
N ILE A 236 8.21 -8.40 -14.66
CA ILE A 236 7.46 -8.02 -13.47
C ILE A 236 6.34 -9.06 -13.28
N ARG A 237 6.40 -9.81 -12.19
CA ARG A 237 5.47 -10.90 -11.84
C ARG A 237 4.69 -10.55 -10.58
N PRO A 238 3.57 -11.23 -10.28
CA PRO A 238 2.80 -11.03 -9.04
C PRO A 238 3.60 -11.11 -7.74
N ASP A 239 4.74 -11.81 -7.76
CA ASP A 239 5.56 -12.07 -6.59
C ASP A 239 7.02 -11.63 -6.73
N SER A 240 7.44 -11.10 -7.88
CA SER A 240 8.87 -10.86 -8.13
C SER A 240 9.13 -9.89 -9.27
N ILE A 241 10.33 -9.31 -9.26
CA ILE A 241 10.87 -8.51 -10.34
C ILE A 241 12.25 -9.08 -10.69
N SER A 242 12.47 -9.35 -11.98
CA SER A 242 13.75 -9.82 -12.48
C SER A 242 14.21 -8.99 -13.67
N PHE A 243 15.52 -8.71 -13.74
CA PHE A 243 16.18 -8.13 -14.90
C PHE A 243 17.02 -9.21 -15.59
N ASN A 244 16.67 -9.49 -16.84
CA ASN A 244 17.13 -10.63 -17.62
C ASN A 244 16.90 -11.95 -16.86
N SER A 245 17.95 -12.54 -16.29
CA SER A 245 17.89 -13.76 -15.48
C SER A 245 18.22 -13.53 -14.01
N ARG A 246 18.44 -12.27 -13.60
CA ARG A 246 18.77 -11.90 -12.22
C ARG A 246 17.53 -11.39 -11.51
N GLU A 247 17.22 -11.98 -10.37
CA GLU A 247 16.16 -11.49 -9.49
C GLU A 247 16.60 -10.19 -8.80
N ILE A 248 15.79 -9.14 -8.96
CA ILE A 248 15.96 -7.85 -8.27
C ILE A 248 15.25 -7.91 -6.92
N PHE A 249 14.05 -8.49 -6.92
CA PHE A 249 13.12 -8.47 -5.82
C PHE A 249 12.21 -9.70 -5.87
N GLN A 250 11.87 -10.22 -4.69
CA GLN A 250 10.85 -11.23 -4.50
C GLN A 250 10.03 -10.91 -3.25
N THR A 251 8.71 -11.04 -3.35
CA THR A 251 7.78 -11.00 -2.21
C THR A 251 7.97 -12.29 -1.42
N GLY A 252 9.03 -12.35 -0.60
CA GLY A 252 9.18 -13.48 0.31
C GLY A 252 7.92 -13.59 1.17
N SER A 253 7.39 -14.81 1.33
CA SER A 253 6.41 -15.13 2.38
C SER A 253 7.12 -15.02 3.73
N GLN A 254 7.47 -13.81 4.15
CA GLN A 254 7.84 -13.58 5.52
C GLN A 254 6.54 -13.62 6.30
N SER A 255 6.08 -14.84 6.58
CA SER A 255 5.13 -15.08 7.64
C SER A 255 5.65 -14.28 8.83
N LEU A 256 4.81 -13.40 9.36
CA LEU A 256 5.02 -12.88 10.69
C LEU A 256 5.42 -14.08 11.57
N PRO A 257 6.58 -14.06 12.25
CA PRO A 257 6.99 -15.17 13.11
C PRO A 257 5.78 -15.59 13.93
N LEU A 258 5.48 -16.89 14.03
CA LEU A 258 4.23 -17.40 14.62
C LEU A 258 3.88 -16.70 15.95
N ALA A 259 4.90 -16.44 16.79
CA ALA A 259 4.77 -15.69 18.03
C ALA A 259 4.27 -14.23 17.86
N LYS A 260 4.69 -13.53 16.81
CA LYS A 260 4.18 -12.21 16.44
C LYS A 260 2.74 -12.28 15.92
N GLY A 261 2.43 -13.24 15.04
CA GLY A 261 1.06 -13.44 14.53
C GLY A 261 0.05 -13.66 15.67
N ILE A 262 0.33 -14.65 16.54
CA ILE A 262 -0.47 -14.93 17.74
C ILE A 262 -0.58 -13.70 18.64
N PHE A 263 0.51 -12.94 18.82
CA PHE A 263 0.48 -11.72 19.60
C PHE A 263 -0.48 -10.67 19.04
N TYR A 264 -0.46 -10.46 17.72
CA TYR A 264 -1.34 -9.51 17.06
C TYR A 264 -2.81 -9.94 17.12
N ASP A 265 -3.10 -11.23 16.97
CA ASP A 265 -4.47 -11.75 17.11
C ASP A 265 -5.01 -11.53 18.53
N ILE A 266 -4.21 -11.84 19.56
CA ILE A 266 -4.58 -11.60 20.97
C ILE A 266 -4.80 -10.10 21.22
N TYR A 267 -3.93 -9.26 20.67
CA TYR A 267 -4.02 -7.81 20.84
C TYR A 267 -5.27 -7.22 20.17
N LEU A 268 -5.58 -7.66 18.94
CA LEU A 268 -6.76 -7.25 18.19
C LEU A 268 -8.05 -7.72 18.88
N ASP A 269 -8.10 -8.98 19.33
CA ASP A 269 -9.25 -9.53 20.06
C ASP A 269 -9.50 -8.76 21.37
N TYR A 270 -8.43 -8.39 22.09
CA TYR A 270 -8.52 -7.54 23.28
C TYR A 270 -9.10 -6.15 22.98
N GLN A 271 -8.58 -5.47 21.95
CA GLN A 271 -8.98 -4.10 21.60
C GLN A 271 -10.37 -4.01 20.98
N THR A 272 -10.75 -5.00 20.16
CA THR A 272 -12.07 -5.06 19.51
C THR A 272 -13.17 -5.56 20.44
N GLY A 273 -12.82 -6.01 21.65
CA GLY A 273 -13.79 -6.51 22.61
C GLY A 273 -14.51 -7.77 22.13
N LYS A 274 -13.93 -8.51 21.17
CA LYS A 274 -14.36 -9.88 20.89
C LYS A 274 -14.39 -10.61 22.23
N LYS A 275 -15.49 -11.32 22.51
CA LYS A 275 -15.67 -12.09 23.75
C LYS A 275 -14.62 -13.21 23.81
N SER A 276 -13.41 -12.86 24.22
CA SER A 276 -12.41 -13.79 24.69
C SER A 276 -12.67 -13.96 26.18
N ASP A 277 -13.00 -15.19 26.58
CA ASP A 277 -13.19 -15.56 28.00
C ASP A 277 -11.88 -15.52 28.81
N LEU A 278 -10.77 -15.18 28.16
CA LEU A 278 -9.44 -15.08 28.77
C LEU A 278 -9.18 -13.62 29.16
N LYS A 279 -9.20 -13.34 30.47
CA LYS A 279 -8.67 -12.10 31.07
C LYS A 279 -7.31 -12.36 31.74
N PRO A 280 -6.23 -12.66 30.99
CA PRO A 280 -4.94 -12.85 31.60
C PRO A 280 -4.42 -11.52 32.14
N SER A 281 -4.09 -11.48 33.44
CA SER A 281 -3.41 -10.34 34.06
C SER A 281 -1.97 -10.71 34.36
N ILE A 282 -1.03 -9.82 34.03
CA ILE A 282 0.35 -9.95 34.51
C ILE A 282 0.31 -9.68 36.01
N VAL A 283 0.69 -10.70 36.76
CA VAL A 283 0.72 -10.68 38.22
C VAL A 283 2.14 -10.92 38.69
N PHE A 284 2.54 -10.15 39.70
CA PHE A 284 3.80 -10.38 40.41
C PHE A 284 3.56 -10.40 41.91
N SER A 285 4.32 -11.23 42.60
CA SER A 285 4.27 -11.31 44.06
C SER A 285 5.52 -11.99 44.61
N GLN A 286 5.69 -11.88 45.92
CA GLN A 286 6.67 -12.66 46.66
C GLN A 286 5.92 -13.45 47.74
N LEU A 287 6.07 -14.78 47.71
CA LEU A 287 5.56 -15.66 48.75
C LEU A 287 6.77 -16.31 49.42
N ALA A 288 6.93 -16.05 50.71
CA ALA A 288 8.14 -16.36 51.46
C ALA A 288 9.40 -15.83 50.74
N ALA A 289 10.36 -16.69 50.40
CA ALA A 289 11.60 -16.33 49.71
C ALA A 289 11.52 -16.46 48.16
N VAL A 290 10.36 -16.85 47.61
CA VAL A 290 10.20 -17.07 46.17
C VAL A 290 9.44 -15.90 45.54
N LYS A 291 10.03 -15.30 44.51
CA LYS A 291 9.41 -14.25 43.68
C LYS A 291 8.74 -14.90 42.48
N TYR A 292 7.56 -14.38 42.12
CA TYR A 292 6.70 -14.87 41.05
C TYR A 292 6.42 -13.73 40.06
N LEU A 293 6.51 -14.00 38.76
CA LEU A 293 6.13 -13.09 37.68
C LEU A 293 5.51 -13.89 36.53
N GLY A 294 4.28 -13.58 36.12
CA GLY A 294 3.61 -14.36 35.09
C GLY A 294 2.17 -13.96 34.85
N LEU A 295 1.44 -14.80 34.12
CA LEU A 295 0.05 -14.59 33.75
C LEU A 295 -0.87 -15.37 34.68
N ALA A 296 -1.84 -14.68 35.28
CA ALA A 296 -2.96 -15.31 35.95
C ALA A 296 -3.96 -15.79 34.89
N VAL A 297 -4.17 -17.10 34.78
CA VAL A 297 -5.09 -17.70 33.79
C VAL A 297 -6.51 -17.74 34.36
N ASN A 298 -6.64 -17.94 35.67
CA ASN A 298 -7.89 -17.82 36.44
C ASN A 298 -7.55 -17.53 37.92
N SER A 299 -8.54 -17.53 38.81
CA SER A 299 -8.37 -17.21 40.24
C SER A 299 -7.43 -18.13 41.02
N GLY A 300 -7.07 -19.30 40.47
CA GLY A 300 -6.23 -20.30 41.13
C GLY A 300 -5.01 -20.75 40.32
N ARG A 301 -4.87 -20.35 39.05
CA ARG A 301 -3.82 -20.85 38.15
C ARG A 301 -2.96 -19.72 37.60
N PHE A 302 -1.65 -19.91 37.73
CA PHE A 302 -0.58 -19.03 37.28
C PHE A 302 0.30 -19.76 36.27
N ILE A 303 0.78 -19.06 35.24
CA ILE A 303 1.84 -19.54 34.35
C ILE A 303 2.92 -18.47 34.28
N GLY A 304 4.15 -18.83 34.64
CA GLY A 304 5.25 -17.87 34.57
C GLY A 304 6.50 -18.28 35.32
N PHE A 305 7.31 -17.28 35.61
CA PHE A 305 8.63 -17.41 36.20
C PHE A 305 8.60 -17.39 37.72
N LYS A 306 9.51 -18.17 38.32
CA LYS A 306 9.78 -18.25 39.76
C LYS A 306 11.26 -18.01 40.02
N SER A 307 11.61 -17.37 41.14
CA SER A 307 13.01 -17.22 41.54
C SER A 307 13.62 -18.49 42.17
N ALA A 308 12.89 -19.61 42.17
CA ALA A 308 13.32 -20.90 42.68
C ALA A 308 12.94 -22.01 41.70
N TYR A 309 13.75 -23.07 41.64
CA TYR A 309 13.53 -24.18 40.73
C TYR A 309 12.19 -24.90 41.02
N PRO A 310 11.39 -25.24 40.00
CA PRO A 310 11.59 -24.92 38.59
C PRO A 310 11.29 -23.46 38.28
N TYR A 311 12.22 -22.78 37.59
CA TYR A 311 12.20 -21.33 37.33
C TYR A 311 11.08 -20.87 36.41
N PHE A 312 10.40 -21.79 35.73
CA PHE A 312 9.23 -21.54 34.90
C PHE A 312 8.24 -22.71 35.03
N GLY A 313 6.93 -22.42 34.94
CA GLY A 313 5.92 -23.46 34.85
C GLY A 313 4.51 -22.99 35.21
N SER A 314 3.56 -23.93 35.18
CA SER A 314 2.22 -23.71 35.70
C SER A 314 2.18 -24.01 37.19
N VAL A 315 1.67 -23.06 37.98
CA VAL A 315 1.53 -23.16 39.43
C VAL A 315 0.06 -22.98 39.77
N SER A 316 -0.48 -23.89 40.57
CA SER A 316 -1.82 -23.76 41.12
C SER A 316 -1.71 -23.31 42.57
N PHE A 317 -2.38 -22.22 42.92
CA PHE A 317 -2.46 -21.74 44.29
C PHE A 317 -3.79 -22.19 44.90
N PRO A 318 -3.78 -22.84 46.07
CA PRO A 318 -5.00 -23.17 46.79
C PRO A 318 -5.65 -21.88 47.31
N PHE A 319 -6.89 -21.62 46.91
CA PHE A 319 -7.70 -20.44 47.26
C PHE A 319 -7.09 -19.09 46.85
N GLN A 320 -7.82 -17.98 47.09
CA GLN A 320 -7.68 -16.61 46.52
C GLN A 320 -6.31 -15.91 46.65
N VAL A 321 -5.20 -16.61 46.86
CA VAL A 321 -3.83 -16.08 46.93
C VAL A 321 -3.48 -15.23 45.71
N LEU A 322 -3.94 -15.61 44.51
CA LEU A 322 -3.70 -14.83 43.29
C LEU A 322 -4.39 -13.47 43.28
N SER A 323 -5.51 -13.28 44.00
CA SER A 323 -6.16 -11.96 44.10
C SER A 323 -5.34 -10.96 44.93
N LYS A 324 -4.38 -11.47 45.73
CA LYS A 324 -3.45 -10.66 46.53
C LYS A 324 -2.15 -10.32 45.78
N PHE A 325 -1.94 -10.86 44.58
CA PHE A 325 -0.77 -10.50 43.78
C PHE A 325 -0.95 -9.08 43.27
N LYS A 326 0.16 -8.34 43.17
CA LYS A 326 0.12 -7.01 42.57
C LYS A 326 -0.09 -7.21 41.07
N GLY A 327 -1.25 -6.79 40.60
CA GLY A 327 -1.60 -6.80 39.18
C GLY A 327 -1.15 -5.49 38.53
N MET A 328 -0.51 -5.60 37.38
CA MET A 328 -0.44 -4.50 36.42
C MET A 328 -1.51 -4.79 35.36
N SER A 329 -2.37 -3.82 35.04
CA SER A 329 -3.26 -4.02 33.89
C SER A 329 -2.38 -4.24 32.67
N LEU A 330 -2.68 -5.28 31.89
CA LEU A 330 -1.94 -5.61 30.67
C LEU A 330 -1.76 -4.35 29.80
N ASN A 331 -2.78 -3.49 29.79
CA ASN A 331 -2.89 -2.19 29.14
C ASN A 331 -1.66 -1.29 29.38
N LYS A 332 -1.20 -1.15 30.63
CA LYS A 332 -0.05 -0.28 30.96
C LYS A 332 1.30 -0.90 30.59
N PHE A 333 1.40 -2.22 30.61
CA PHE A 333 2.62 -2.94 30.25
C PHE A 333 2.81 -2.98 28.72
N ILE A 334 1.71 -3.15 28.00
CA ILE A 334 1.59 -3.17 26.54
C ILE A 334 1.98 -1.81 25.95
N ASP A 335 1.43 -0.69 26.44
CA ASP A 335 1.69 0.64 25.88
C ASP A 335 3.19 1.04 25.87
N VAL A 336 3.99 0.56 26.83
CA VAL A 336 5.39 0.97 26.99
C VAL A 336 6.36 0.14 26.13
N PHE A 337 6.08 -1.15 25.92
CA PHE A 337 7.01 -2.06 25.22
C PHE A 337 6.72 -2.22 23.71
N LEU A 338 5.52 -1.85 23.24
CA LEU A 338 5.01 -2.36 21.95
C LEU A 338 5.10 -1.43 20.75
N THR A 339 5.32 -0.13 20.93
CA THR A 339 5.37 0.83 19.81
C THR A 339 6.41 0.47 18.75
N ASN A 340 7.52 -0.18 19.16
CA ASN A 340 8.58 -0.66 18.26
C ASN A 340 8.41 -2.10 17.77
N LEU A 341 7.59 -2.92 18.44
CA LEU A 341 7.32 -4.31 18.06
C LEU A 341 6.21 -4.40 17.00
N VAL A 342 5.24 -3.48 17.07
CA VAL A 342 4.08 -3.41 16.18
C VAL A 342 4.47 -2.97 14.76
N ASN A 343 5.46 -2.08 14.63
CA ASN A 343 5.94 -1.53 13.36
C ASN A 343 7.38 -1.94 13.07
N SER A 344 7.65 -3.24 12.90
CA SER A 344 9.02 -3.67 12.57
C SER A 344 9.46 -3.12 11.21
N ASN A 345 10.74 -2.75 11.09
CA ASN A 345 11.35 -2.30 9.85
C ASN A 345 11.05 -3.29 8.71
N ILE A 346 10.67 -2.75 7.56
CA ILE A 346 10.48 -3.55 6.35
C ILE A 346 11.87 -3.98 5.86
N HIS A 347 12.23 -5.24 6.09
CA HIS A 347 13.45 -5.82 5.53
C HIS A 347 13.17 -6.33 4.12
N CYS A 348 13.10 -5.42 3.15
CA CYS A 348 13.16 -5.81 1.74
C CYS A 348 14.57 -6.26 1.39
N LYS A 349 14.71 -7.45 0.81
CA LYS A 349 15.96 -7.87 0.18
C LYS A 349 15.91 -7.42 -1.27
N ILE A 350 16.55 -6.31 -1.58
CA ILE A 350 16.78 -5.87 -2.96
C ILE A 350 18.20 -6.28 -3.35
N ASN A 351 18.34 -6.96 -4.49
CA ASN A 351 19.65 -7.20 -5.07
C ASN A 351 20.07 -6.01 -5.94
N SER A 352 20.88 -5.11 -5.37
CA SER A 352 21.33 -3.88 -6.04
C SER A 352 22.48 -4.06 -7.03
N ARG A 353 23.06 -5.27 -7.15
CA ARG A 353 24.15 -5.57 -8.10
C ARG A 353 23.57 -6.17 -9.37
N LEU A 354 23.30 -5.33 -10.36
CA LEU A 354 22.80 -5.72 -11.68
C LEU A 354 23.87 -6.15 -12.66
#